data_AF-A0A645HJA5-F1
#
_entry.id   AF-A0A645HJA5-F1
#
_cell.length_a   1.000
_cell.length_b   1.000
_cell.length_c   1.000
_cell.angle_alpha   90.00
_cell.angle_beta   90.00
_cell.angle_gamma   90.00
#
_symmetry.space_group_name_H-M   'P 1'
#
loop_
_entity.id
_entity.type
_entity.pdbx_description
1 polymer ?
#
loop_
_entity_poly.entity_id
_entity_poly.type
_entity_poly.pdbx_seq_one_letter_code
_entity_poly.pdbx_strand_id
1 'polypeptide(L)'
;MAAFPIGTPGTKEAVTHYRVLRAYGAFSYVELTLETGRTHQIRVHMREIGHPVLADPVYAAGRKTLGLYGQALVAFHIGFIHPVTGERLVFECPDPDFINKALEIIEHEI
;
A
#
# COMPACT_ATOMS: atom_id res chain seq x y z
N MET A 1 15.92 4.35 -3.00
CA MET A 1 15.55 2.93 -3.19
C MET A 1 14.96 2.78 -4.58
N ALA A 2 15.30 1.70 -5.27
CA ALA A 2 14.85 1.39 -6.62
C ALA A 2 14.38 -0.06 -6.68
N ALA A 3 13.45 -0.35 -7.59
CA ALA A 3 13.12 -1.72 -7.97
C ALA A 3 14.12 -2.20 -9.03
N PHE A 4 14.44 -3.48 -9.01
CA PHE A 4 15.32 -4.13 -9.98
C PHE A 4 14.67 -5.41 -10.48
N PRO A 5 15.00 -5.90 -11.69
CA PRO A 5 14.55 -7.21 -12.15
C PRO A 5 14.94 -8.33 -11.17
N ILE A 6 14.09 -9.35 -11.08
CA ILE A 6 14.34 -10.54 -10.25
C ILE A 6 15.66 -11.18 -10.67
N GLY A 7 16.50 -11.55 -9.70
CA GLY A 7 17.82 -12.16 -9.93
C GLY A 7 18.97 -11.16 -10.09
N THR A 8 18.74 -9.85 -9.99
CA THR A 8 19.82 -8.85 -10.04
C THR A 8 20.82 -9.05 -8.88
N PRO A 9 22.13 -9.27 -9.16
CA PRO A 9 23.13 -9.47 -8.12
C PRO A 9 23.18 -8.31 -7.11
N GLY A 10 23.31 -8.60 -5.82
CA GLY A 10 23.36 -7.58 -4.76
C GLY A 10 22.00 -7.01 -4.35
N THR A 11 20.90 -7.51 -4.90
CA THR A 11 19.53 -7.11 -4.51
C THR A 11 18.85 -8.17 -3.64
N LYS A 12 17.80 -7.77 -2.91
CA LYS A 12 16.96 -8.68 -2.13
C LYS A 12 15.62 -8.85 -2.82
N GLU A 13 15.16 -10.09 -2.91
CA GLU A 13 13.84 -10.39 -3.43
C GLU A 13 12.75 -9.71 -2.58
N ALA A 14 11.77 -9.16 -3.29
CA ALA A 14 10.63 -8.45 -2.75
C ALA A 14 9.37 -8.78 -3.56
N VAL A 15 8.34 -9.30 -2.90
CA VAL A 15 7.10 -9.75 -3.54
C VAL A 15 5.89 -9.12 -2.84
N THR A 16 5.07 -8.42 -3.63
CA THR A 16 3.80 -7.81 -3.21
C THR A 16 2.73 -8.20 -4.20
N HIS A 17 1.69 -8.87 -3.71
CA HIS A 17 0.49 -9.15 -4.48
C HIS A 17 -0.48 -8.00 -4.31
N TYR A 18 -1.23 -7.66 -5.36
CA TYR A 18 -2.23 -6.60 -5.30
C TYR A 18 -3.54 -7.05 -5.94
N ARG A 19 -4.65 -6.55 -5.42
CA ARG A 19 -5.99 -6.73 -5.96
C ARG A 19 -6.69 -5.38 -6.01
N VAL A 20 -7.21 -5.01 -7.17
CA VAL A 20 -8.01 -3.79 -7.30
C VAL A 20 -9.39 -4.05 -6.70
N LEU A 21 -9.73 -3.33 -5.63
CA LEU A 21 -11.04 -3.39 -4.99
C LEU A 21 -12.04 -2.49 -5.73
N ARG A 22 -11.58 -1.30 -6.13
CA ARG A 22 -12.37 -0.35 -6.94
C ARG A 22 -11.47 0.57 -7.75
N ALA A 23 -11.89 0.90 -8.96
CA ALA A 23 -11.21 1.86 -9.84
C ALA A 23 -12.02 3.16 -9.93
N TYR A 24 -11.31 4.30 -9.88
CA TYR A 24 -11.87 5.64 -9.79
C TYR A 24 -11.15 6.58 -10.76
N GLY A 25 -11.30 6.36 -12.07
CA GLY A 25 -10.63 7.16 -13.10
C GLY A 25 -9.11 7.27 -12.88
N ALA A 26 -8.68 8.42 -12.33
CA ALA A 26 -7.27 8.69 -12.01
C ALA A 26 -6.74 7.97 -10.75
N PHE A 27 -7.60 7.35 -9.95
CA PHE A 27 -7.26 6.67 -8.69
C PHE A 27 -7.74 5.23 -8.68
N SER A 28 -7.21 4.42 -7.76
CA SER A 28 -7.66 3.05 -7.52
C SER A 28 -7.51 2.72 -6.04
N TYR A 29 -8.54 2.10 -5.48
CA TYR A 29 -8.50 1.53 -4.14
C TYR A 29 -8.12 0.05 -4.26
N VAL A 30 -7.01 -0.31 -3.61
CA VAL A 30 -6.34 -1.60 -3.81
C VAL A 30 -6.04 -2.26 -2.48
N GLU A 31 -6.20 -3.58 -2.46
CA GLU A 31 -5.71 -4.44 -1.39
C GLU A 31 -4.32 -4.94 -1.75
N LEU A 32 -3.43 -4.98 -0.76
CA LEU A 32 -2.04 -5.39 -0.93
C LEU A 32 -1.71 -6.52 0.05
N THR A 33 -1.19 -7.62 -0.45
CA THR A 33 -0.71 -8.74 0.37
C THR A 33 0.81 -8.85 0.26
N LEU A 34 1.47 -8.85 1.41
CA LEU A 34 2.93 -8.93 1.49
C LEU A 34 3.37 -10.37 1.70
N GLU A 35 4.18 -10.88 0.76
CA GLU A 35 4.93 -12.12 0.94
C GLU A 35 6.30 -11.83 1.57
N THR A 36 6.85 -10.64 1.30
CA THR A 36 8.07 -10.12 1.93
C THR A 36 7.84 -8.74 2.55
N GLY A 37 8.66 -8.36 3.53
CA GLY A 37 8.58 -7.06 4.23
C GLY A 37 9.83 -6.20 4.09
N ARG A 38 10.23 -5.81 2.88
CA ARG A 38 11.38 -4.90 2.66
C ARG A 38 11.00 -3.45 2.97
N THR A 39 11.99 -2.62 3.32
CA THR A 39 11.78 -1.19 3.58
C THR A 39 11.13 -0.52 2.38
N HIS A 40 10.05 0.24 2.61
CA HIS A 40 9.28 0.94 1.58
C HIS A 40 8.77 0.07 0.42
N GLN A 41 8.71 -1.26 0.58
CA GLN A 41 8.44 -2.19 -0.52
C GLN A 41 7.19 -1.82 -1.33
N ILE A 42 6.06 -1.63 -0.65
CA ILE A 42 4.80 -1.23 -1.30
C ILE A 42 4.97 0.06 -2.10
N ARG A 43 5.54 1.09 -1.46
CA ARG A 43 5.67 2.44 -2.05
C ARG A 43 6.54 2.41 -3.31
N VAL A 44 7.62 1.64 -3.29
CA VAL A 44 8.51 1.45 -4.44
C VAL A 44 7.82 0.64 -5.54
N HIS A 45 7.20 -0.50 -5.22
CA HIS A 45 6.53 -1.35 -6.19
C HIS A 45 5.38 -0.62 -6.90
N MET A 46 4.54 0.07 -6.13
CA MET A 46 3.39 0.82 -6.65
C MET A 46 3.85 1.97 -7.57
N ARG A 47 4.94 2.67 -7.22
CA ARG A 47 5.56 3.66 -8.11
C ARG A 47 6.08 3.02 -9.40
N GLU A 48 6.78 1.89 -9.29
CA GLU A 48 7.42 1.23 -10.44
C GLU A 48 6.39 0.82 -11.50
N ILE A 49 5.22 0.35 -11.08
CA ILE A 49 4.11 0.02 -12.00
C ILE A 49 3.29 1.24 -12.47
N GLY A 50 3.72 2.47 -12.13
CA GLY A 50 3.07 3.72 -12.55
C GLY A 50 1.93 4.22 -11.65
N HIS A 51 1.60 3.50 -10.57
CA HIS A 51 0.50 3.78 -9.64
C HIS A 51 1.00 4.11 -8.22
N PRO A 52 1.82 5.16 -8.01
CA PRO A 52 2.37 5.47 -6.70
C PRO A 52 1.29 5.76 -5.66
N VAL A 53 1.58 5.45 -4.40
CA VAL A 53 0.66 5.65 -3.27
C VAL A 53 0.26 7.12 -3.15
N LEU A 54 -1.04 7.38 -2.98
CA LEU A 54 -1.57 8.74 -2.83
C LEU A 54 -0.93 9.45 -1.64
N ALA A 55 -0.59 10.73 -1.85
CA ALA A 55 0.05 11.62 -0.89
C ALA A 55 1.43 11.18 -0.34
N ASP A 56 2.05 10.15 -0.96
CA ASP A 56 3.41 9.74 -0.63
C ASP A 56 4.43 10.87 -0.89
N PRO A 57 5.13 11.39 0.15
CA PRO A 57 6.00 12.56 0.01
C PRO A 57 7.29 12.28 -0.77
N VAL A 58 7.67 11.01 -0.97
CA VAL A 58 8.93 10.62 -1.62
C VAL A 58 8.67 10.04 -3.00
N TYR A 59 7.72 9.11 -3.12
CA TYR A 59 7.50 8.34 -4.35
C TYR A 59 6.35 8.87 -5.21
N ALA A 60 5.54 9.82 -4.70
CA ALA A 60 4.47 10.50 -5.44
C ALA A 60 4.62 12.03 -5.44
N ALA A 61 5.83 12.55 -5.19
CA ALA A 61 6.09 13.99 -5.15
C ALA A 61 5.61 14.69 -6.44
N GLY A 62 4.87 15.79 -6.28
CA GLY A 62 4.28 16.56 -7.39
C GLY A 62 2.92 16.05 -7.89
N ARG A 63 2.38 14.95 -7.36
CA ARG A 63 1.00 14.51 -7.65
C ARG A 63 -0.01 15.14 -6.68
N LYS A 64 -1.29 15.11 -7.06
CA LYS A 64 -2.41 15.52 -6.17
C LYS A 64 -2.33 14.73 -4.86
N THR A 65 -2.48 15.42 -3.73
CA THR A 65 -2.49 14.80 -2.39
C THR A 65 -3.90 14.66 -1.81
N LEU A 66 -4.89 15.32 -2.41
CA LEU A 66 -6.29 15.37 -1.92
C LEU A 66 -6.41 15.80 -0.45
N GLY A 67 -5.52 16.70 0.00
CA GLY A 67 -5.51 17.19 1.38
C GLY A 67 -5.02 16.16 2.41
N LEU A 68 -4.57 14.98 1.97
CA LEU A 68 -3.92 14.01 2.84
C LEU A 68 -2.49 14.43 3.17
N TYR A 69 -2.13 14.22 4.43
CA TYR A 69 -0.77 14.35 4.91
C TYR A 69 -0.18 12.95 5.16
N GLY A 70 0.91 12.64 4.46
CA GLY A 70 1.54 11.32 4.53
C GLY A 70 0.98 10.34 3.50
N GLN A 71 1.26 9.05 3.70
CA GLN A 71 0.90 8.00 2.74
C GLN A 71 -0.52 7.48 2.97
N ALA A 72 -1.33 7.40 1.90
CA ALA A 72 -2.61 6.71 1.91
C ALA A 72 -2.41 5.17 1.93
N LEU A 73 -1.84 4.67 3.02
CA LEU A 73 -1.47 3.28 3.20
C LEU A 73 -1.71 2.88 4.66
N VAL A 74 -2.54 1.87 4.86
CA VAL A 74 -2.91 1.33 6.18
C VAL A 74 -2.68 -0.18 6.23
N ALA A 75 -2.24 -0.68 7.38
CA ALA A 75 -2.22 -2.10 7.66
C ALA A 75 -3.60 -2.52 8.20
N PHE A 76 -4.49 -2.93 7.30
CA PHE A 76 -5.87 -3.32 7.63
C PHE A 76 -5.94 -4.67 8.37
N HIS A 77 -5.10 -5.63 8.03
CA HIS A 77 -5.17 -7.00 8.56
C HIS A 77 -3.77 -7.52 8.88
N ILE A 78 -3.61 -8.15 10.04
CA ILE A 78 -2.40 -8.90 10.41
C ILE A 78 -2.78 -10.21 11.09
N GLY A 79 -2.17 -11.30 10.64
CA GLY A 79 -2.35 -12.63 11.22
C GLY A 79 -1.00 -13.30 11.47
N PHE A 80 -0.87 -13.94 12.63
CA PHE A 80 0.34 -14.69 13.00
C PHE A 80 0.01 -15.79 14.01
N ILE A 81 0.94 -16.74 14.17
CA ILE A 81 0.85 -17.76 15.22
C ILE A 81 1.43 -17.16 16.50
N HIS A 82 0.66 -17.18 17.58
CA HIS A 82 1.12 -16.68 18.88
C HIS A 82 2.37 -17.45 19.31
N PRO A 83 3.49 -16.78 19.62
CA PRO A 83 4.78 -17.45 19.82
C PRO A 83 4.83 -18.37 21.05
N VAL A 84 3.96 -18.13 22.04
CA VAL A 84 3.84 -18.95 23.26
C VAL A 84 2.71 -20.00 23.16
N THR A 85 1.47 -19.59 22.89
CA THR A 85 0.31 -20.50 22.89
C THR A 85 0.17 -21.35 21.63
N GLY A 86 0.80 -20.97 20.51
CA GLY A 86 0.64 -21.64 19.22
C GLY A 86 -0.71 -21.40 18.53
N GLU A 87 -1.57 -20.57 19.12
CA GLU A 87 -2.89 -20.24 18.55
C GLU A 87 -2.76 -19.26 17.39
N ARG A 88 -3.65 -19.38 16.40
CA ARG A 88 -3.73 -18.43 15.31
C ARG A 88 -4.42 -17.16 15.79
N LEU A 89 -3.69 -16.04 15.78
CA LEU A 89 -4.23 -14.72 16.06
C LEU A 89 -4.45 -13.94 14.76
N VAL A 90 -5.53 -13.17 14.73
CA VAL A 90 -5.90 -12.28 13.63
C VAL A 90 -6.37 -10.97 14.24
N PHE A 91 -5.84 -9.86 13.73
CA PHE A 91 -6.23 -8.52 14.11
C PHE A 91 -6.62 -7.75 12.85
N GLU A 92 -7.72 -7.00 12.94
CA GLU A 92 -8.22 -6.15 11.87
C GLU A 92 -8.38 -4.73 12.38
N CYS A 93 -8.02 -3.78 11.54
CA CYS A 93 -8.15 -2.35 11.79
C CYS A 93 -9.00 -1.77 10.65
N PRO A 94 -10.22 -1.31 10.92
CA PRO A 94 -11.06 -0.71 9.89
C PRO A 94 -10.37 0.52 9.28
N ASP A 95 -10.80 0.90 8.08
CA ASP A 95 -10.24 2.05 7.39
C ASP A 95 -10.30 3.31 8.26
N PRO A 96 -9.15 3.94 8.54
CA PRO A 96 -9.12 5.16 9.33
C PRO A 96 -9.83 6.31 8.63
N ASP A 97 -10.32 7.29 9.39
CA ASP A 97 -11.07 8.45 8.89
C ASP A 97 -10.39 9.16 7.70
N PHE A 98 -9.06 9.22 7.66
CA PHE A 98 -8.36 9.87 6.57
C PHE A 98 -8.48 9.09 5.24
N ILE A 99 -8.52 7.75 5.28
CA ILE A 99 -8.77 6.93 4.09
C ILE A 99 -10.21 7.15 3.62
N ASN A 100 -11.18 7.09 4.53
CA ASN A 100 -12.59 7.30 4.20
C ASN A 100 -12.84 8.68 3.57
N LYS A 101 -12.29 9.74 4.15
CA LYS A 101 -12.37 11.10 3.58
C LYS A 101 -11.78 11.21 2.18
N ALA A 102 -10.66 10.52 1.93
CA ALA A 102 -10.06 10.50 0.60
C ALA A 102 -10.94 9.76 -0.40
N LEU A 103 -11.54 8.64 -0.01
CA LEU A 103 -12.49 7.90 -0.85
C LEU A 103 -13.72 8.74 -1.16
N GLU A 104 -14.28 9.46 -0.18
CA GLU A 104 -15.41 10.38 -0.40
C GLU A 104 -15.06 11.47 -1.44
N ILE A 105 -13.90 12.12 -1.29
CA ILE A 105 -13.43 13.15 -2.25
C ILE A 105 -13.29 12.54 -3.66
N ILE A 106 -12.69 11.36 -3.76
CA ILE A 106 -12.48 10.67 -5.05
C ILE A 106 -13.81 10.28 -5.69
N GLU A 107 -14.78 9.81 -4.90
CA GLU A 107 -16.11 9.43 -5.38
C GLU A 107 -16.92 10.62 -5.90
N HIS A 108 -16.73 11.80 -5.31
CA HIS A 108 -17.39 13.03 -5.75
C HIS A 108 -16.73 13.69 -6.98
N GLU A 109 -15.48 13.35 -7.32
CA GLU A 109 -14.77 13.87 -8.50
C GLU A 109 -15.11 13.11 -9.81
N ILE A 110 -15.94 12.07 -9.76
CA ILE A 110 -16.32 11.21 -10.91
C ILE A 110 -17.65 11.64 -11.53
#